data_AF-A0A2D4LYF1-F1
#
_entry.id   AF-A0A2D4LYF1-F1
#
_cell.length_a   1.000
_cell.length_b   1.000
_cell.length_c   1.000
_cell.angle_alpha   90.00
_cell.angle_beta   90.00
_cell.angle_gamma   90.00
#
_symmetry.space_group_name_H-M   'P 1'
#
loop_
_entity.id
_entity.type
_entity.pdbx_description
1 polymer ?
#
loop_
_entity_poly.entity_id
_entity_poly.type
_entity_poly.pdbx_seq_one_letter_code
_entity_poly.pdbx_strand_id
1 'polypeptide(L)'
;DHSLLRLDFLTATPDRRESEPPRWFRPRRLMEPDRFQEELGVLPETLAHGSARELVAAWDKAAAEALDRVVPLRLLIQRRYHRAPWFSEELREMKHRKRRLENIWRTSRSESVT
;
A
#
# COMPACT_ATOMS: atom_id res chain seq x y z
N ASP A 1 -33.76 -15.91 33.63
CA ASP A 1 -32.29 -15.83 33.79
C ASP A 1 -31.60 -15.75 32.44
N HIS A 2 -31.28 -14.54 32.02
CA HIS A 2 -30.50 -14.28 30.81
C HIS A 2 -29.13 -13.76 31.24
N SER A 3 -28.16 -14.67 31.36
CA SER A 3 -26.77 -14.32 31.65
C SER A 3 -26.15 -13.64 30.43
N LEU A 4 -25.93 -12.32 30.55
CA LEU A 4 -25.19 -11.52 29.58
C LEU A 4 -23.72 -11.96 29.60
N LEU A 5 -23.29 -12.63 28.52
CA LEU A 5 -21.88 -12.86 28.25
C LEU A 5 -21.21 -11.51 27.96
N ARG A 6 -20.59 -10.90 28.98
CA ARG A 6 -19.66 -9.80 28.80
C ARG A 6 -18.36 -10.35 28.20
N LEU A 7 -18.14 -10.05 26.93
CA LEU A 7 -16.89 -10.35 26.24
C LEU A 7 -15.92 -9.19 26.50
N ASP A 8 -14.90 -9.41 27.31
CA ASP A 8 -13.90 -8.39 27.64
C ASP A 8 -12.88 -8.27 26.51
N PHE A 9 -13.02 -7.21 25.71
CA PHE A 9 -12.10 -6.87 24.60
C PHE A 9 -10.70 -6.42 25.06
N LEU A 10 -10.43 -6.39 26.36
CA LEU A 10 -9.24 -5.77 26.94
C LEU A 10 -8.00 -6.68 27.00
N THR A 11 -8.13 -7.96 26.65
CA THR A 11 -7.02 -8.94 26.67
C THR A 11 -6.46 -9.29 25.30
N ALA A 12 -6.99 -8.68 24.23
CA ALA A 12 -6.34 -8.80 22.92
C ALA A 12 -4.98 -8.10 23.00
N THR A 13 -3.91 -8.89 23.04
CA THR A 13 -2.56 -8.37 22.86
C THR A 13 -2.54 -7.59 21.55
N PRO A 14 -2.03 -6.35 21.53
CA PRO A 14 -1.87 -5.63 20.28
C PRO A 14 -1.04 -6.52 19.35
N ASP A 15 -1.57 -6.77 18.15
CA ASP A 15 -0.89 -7.58 17.14
C ASP A 15 0.52 -7.01 16.97
N ARG A 16 1.56 -7.87 16.89
CA ARG A 16 2.97 -7.46 16.83
C ARG A 16 3.25 -6.47 15.67
N ARG A 17 2.34 -6.37 14.71
CA ARG A 17 2.35 -5.42 13.58
C ARG A 17 1.82 -4.02 13.90
N GLU A 18 1.23 -3.80 15.08
CA GLU A 18 0.75 -2.49 15.53
C GLU A 18 1.89 -1.58 16.03
N SER A 19 3.08 -2.13 16.23
CA SER A 19 4.27 -1.39 16.67
C SER A 19 5.17 -0.90 15.51
N GLU A 20 4.86 -1.23 14.25
CA GLU A 20 5.62 -0.70 13.12
C GLU A 20 5.27 0.77 12.88
N PRO A 21 6.28 1.67 12.82
CA PRO A 21 6.04 3.07 12.58
C PRO A 21 5.38 3.29 11.20
N PRO A 22 4.55 4.33 11.07
CA PRO A 22 3.92 4.65 9.80
C PRO A 22 4.98 4.85 8.72
N ARG A 23 4.88 4.06 7.64
CA ARG A 23 5.82 4.16 6.51
C ARG A 23 5.37 5.28 5.57
N TRP A 24 6.25 6.23 5.32
CA TRP A 24 6.02 7.29 4.34
C TRP A 24 6.52 6.86 2.97
N PHE A 25 5.78 7.17 1.91
CA PHE A 25 6.20 6.87 0.55
C PHE A 25 5.71 7.91 -0.44
N ARG A 26 6.39 7.99 -1.59
CA ARG A 26 5.95 8.77 -2.75
C ARG A 26 5.37 7.81 -3.80
N PRO A 27 4.05 7.81 -4.03
CA PRO A 27 3.45 6.95 -5.05
C PRO A 27 3.89 7.42 -6.44
N ARG A 28 4.81 6.69 -7.09
CA ARG A 28 5.31 7.03 -8.44
C ARG A 28 4.21 7.21 -9.49
N ARG A 29 3.12 6.44 -9.36
CA ARG A 29 1.95 6.55 -10.25
C ARG A 29 1.21 7.89 -10.19
N LEU A 30 1.46 8.70 -9.15
CA LEU A 30 0.89 10.04 -9.00
C LEU A 30 1.87 11.14 -9.41
N MET A 31 3.04 10.76 -9.92
CA MET A 31 4.00 11.70 -10.45
C MET A 31 3.54 12.16 -11.83
N GLU A 32 3.44 13.47 -12.00
CA GLU A 32 3.29 14.11 -13.30
C GLU A 32 4.70 14.41 -13.83
N PRO A 33 5.20 13.66 -14.84
CA PRO A 33 6.59 13.76 -15.28
C PRO A 33 6.91 15.14 -15.88
N ASP A 34 6.00 15.72 -16.65
CA ASP A 34 6.19 17.03 -17.29
C ASP A 34 6.28 18.13 -16.23
N ARG A 35 5.35 18.12 -15.26
CA ARG A 35 5.37 19.04 -14.12
C ARG A 35 6.62 18.88 -13.26
N PHE A 36 7.15 17.67 -13.12
CA PHE A 36 8.43 17.44 -12.45
C PHE A 36 9.60 18.05 -13.21
N GLN A 37 9.62 17.96 -14.53
CA GLN A 37 10.66 18.61 -15.34
C GLN A 37 10.58 20.13 -15.23
N GLU A 38 9.38 20.70 -15.23
CA GLU A 38 9.17 22.14 -15.01
C GLU A 38 9.67 22.60 -13.63
N GLU A 39 9.33 21.85 -12.57
CA GLU A 39 9.74 22.18 -11.19
C GLU A 39 11.23 21.96 -10.93
N LEU A 40 11.83 20.97 -11.59
CA LEU A 40 13.27 20.72 -11.54
C LEU A 40 14.06 21.86 -12.18
N GLY A 41 13.48 22.47 -13.22
CA GLY A 41 14.00 23.66 -13.89
C GLY A 41 15.33 23.42 -14.59
N VAL A 42 15.95 24.53 -15.00
CA VAL A 42 17.30 24.55 -15.57
C VAL A 42 18.28 24.88 -14.46
N LEU A 43 19.39 24.15 -14.39
CA LEU A 43 20.44 24.43 -13.43
C LEU A 43 20.97 25.87 -13.60
N PRO A 44 21.21 26.58 -12.49
CA PRO A 44 21.95 27.83 -12.54
C PRO A 44 23.34 27.63 -13.15
N GLU A 45 23.69 28.43 -14.16
CA GLU A 45 25.03 28.46 -14.76
C GLU A 45 26.13 28.76 -13.74
N THR A 46 25.76 29.33 -12.58
CA THR A 46 26.66 29.57 -11.46
C THR A 46 27.28 28.29 -10.89
N LEU A 47 26.66 27.13 -11.10
CA LEU A 47 27.20 25.82 -10.70
C LEU A 47 28.15 25.21 -11.75
N ALA A 48 28.24 25.78 -12.95
CA ALA A 48 29.12 25.29 -14.01
C ALA A 48 30.61 25.44 -13.69
N HIS A 49 30.95 26.24 -12.67
CA HIS A 49 32.32 26.45 -12.21
C HIS A 49 32.59 25.80 -10.84
N GLY A 50 31.60 25.10 -10.28
CA GLY A 50 31.74 24.36 -9.02
C GLY A 50 32.40 23.00 -9.20
N SER A 51 32.81 22.41 -8.09
CA SER A 51 33.28 21.03 -8.05
C SER A 51 32.13 20.05 -8.37
N ALA A 52 32.46 18.86 -8.86
CA ALA A 52 31.46 17.81 -9.13
C ALA A 52 30.60 17.48 -7.90
N ARG A 53 31.17 17.58 -6.69
CA ARG A 53 30.45 17.34 -5.43
C ARG A 53 29.40 18.41 -5.14
N GLU A 54 29.71 19.68 -5.41
CA GLU A 54 28.77 20.79 -5.24
C GLU A 54 27.63 20.70 -6.25
N LEU A 55 27.95 20.31 -7.49
CA LEU A 55 26.97 20.08 -8.53
C LEU A 55 25.99 18.96 -8.16
N VAL A 56 26.49 17.83 -7.65
CA VAL A 56 25.65 16.71 -7.17
C VAL A 56 24.78 17.15 -5.99
N ALA A 57 25.35 17.85 -5.00
CA ALA A 57 24.57 18.30 -3.84
C ALA A 57 23.46 19.30 -4.22
N ALA A 58 23.73 20.19 -5.17
CA ALA A 58 22.73 21.12 -5.70
C ALA A 58 21.62 20.38 -6.45
N TRP A 59 21.98 19.39 -7.28
CA TRP A 59 21.04 18.53 -7.98
C TRP A 59 20.16 17.73 -7.01
N ASP A 60 20.75 17.10 -6.01
CA ASP A 60 20.02 16.31 -5.02
C ASP A 60 19.01 17.19 -4.27
N LYS A 61 19.41 18.41 -3.92
CA LYS A 61 18.53 19.39 -3.27
C LYS A 61 17.39 19.81 -4.19
N ALA A 62 17.68 20.22 -5.42
CA ALA A 62 16.67 20.65 -6.39
C ALA A 62 15.68 19.51 -6.70
N ALA A 63 16.17 18.29 -6.91
CA ALA A 63 15.35 17.12 -7.14
C ALA A 63 14.46 16.79 -5.93
N ALA A 64 14.99 16.91 -4.70
CA ALA A 64 14.19 16.71 -3.48
C ALA A 64 13.05 17.73 -3.37
N GLU A 65 13.33 19.02 -3.61
CA GLU A 65 12.33 20.09 -3.57
C GLU A 65 11.26 19.91 -4.66
N ALA A 66 11.66 19.57 -5.90
CA ALA A 66 10.73 19.28 -6.98
C ALA A 66 9.85 18.06 -6.66
N LEU A 67 10.43 17.00 -6.07
CA LEU A 67 9.67 15.84 -5.61
C LEU A 67 8.66 16.19 -4.52
N ASP A 68 8.99 17.09 -3.60
CA ASP A 68 8.06 17.56 -2.56
C ASP A 68 6.86 18.32 -3.12
N ARG A 69 7.05 19.10 -4.18
CA ARG A 69 5.98 19.87 -4.84
C ARG A 69 5.08 19.00 -5.72
N VAL A 70 5.66 18.08 -6.47
CA VAL A 70 4.91 17.25 -7.44
C VAL A 70 4.30 16.01 -6.77
N VAL A 71 5.05 15.34 -5.91
CA VAL A 71 4.61 14.11 -5.22
C VAL A 71 4.95 14.21 -3.73
N PRO A 72 4.20 15.01 -2.96
CA PRO A 72 4.41 15.10 -1.52
C PRO A 72 4.34 13.72 -0.89
N LEU A 73 5.13 13.52 0.17
CA LEU A 73 5.13 12.28 0.93
C LEU A 73 3.70 11.96 1.38
N ARG A 74 3.26 10.75 1.06
CA ARG A 74 1.97 10.24 1.52
C ARG A 74 2.21 9.15 2.53
N LEU A 75 1.37 9.17 3.56
CA LEU A 75 1.33 8.07 4.49
C LEU A 75 0.93 6.80 3.71
N LEU A 76 1.75 5.76 3.77
CA LEU A 76 1.32 4.44 3.37
C LEU A 76 0.35 3.99 4.44
N ILE A 77 -0.94 4.25 4.22
CA ILE A 77 -1.99 3.55 4.94
C ILE A 77 -1.86 2.11 4.46
N GLN A 78 -1.09 1.29 5.19
CA GLN A 78 -1.23 -0.15 5.10
C GLN A 78 -2.71 -0.39 5.34
N ARG A 79 -3.43 -0.74 4.27
CA ARG A 79 -4.86 -1.00 4.33
C ARG A 79 -4.98 -2.24 5.20
N ARG A 80 -5.17 -2.02 6.50
CA ARG A 80 -5.34 -3.07 7.49
C ARG A 80 -6.60 -3.81 7.09
N TYR A 81 -6.44 -4.94 6.40
CA TYR A 81 -7.50 -5.92 6.31
C TYR A 81 -7.61 -6.54 7.70
N HIS A 82 -8.23 -5.81 8.62
CA HIS A 82 -8.82 -6.45 9.77
C HIS A 82 -9.82 -7.45 9.18
N ARG A 83 -9.60 -8.75 9.41
CA ARG A 83 -10.63 -9.74 9.11
C ARG A 83 -11.90 -9.22 9.79
N ALA A 84 -12.99 -9.12 9.03
CA ALA A 84 -14.23 -8.63 9.60
C ALA A 84 -14.53 -9.46 10.87
N PRO A 85 -15.04 -8.87 11.96
CA PRO A 85 -15.20 -9.58 13.24
C PRO A 85 -16.01 -10.87 13.13
N TRP A 86 -16.87 -10.95 12.12
CA TRP A 86 -17.72 -12.09 11.80
C TRP A 86 -17.08 -13.08 10.82
N PHE A 87 -15.91 -12.80 10.25
CA PHE A 87 -15.22 -13.64 9.27
C PHE A 87 -14.35 -14.68 9.97
N SER A 88 -14.95 -15.85 10.23
CA SER A 88 -14.25 -17.01 10.79
C SER A 88 -13.46 -17.79 9.73
N GLU A 89 -12.45 -18.56 10.17
CA GLU A 89 -11.72 -19.48 9.29
C GLU A 89 -12.65 -20.58 8.74
N GLU A 90 -13.63 -21.01 9.52
CA GLU A 90 -14.66 -21.95 9.10
C GLU A 90 -15.49 -21.41 7.91
N LEU A 91 -15.94 -20.16 7.96
CA LEU A 91 -16.65 -19.53 6.84
C LEU A 91 -15.78 -19.43 5.58
N ARG A 92 -14.47 -19.20 5.75
CA ARG A 92 -13.49 -19.20 4.65
C ARG A 92 -13.37 -20.61 4.04
N GLU A 93 -13.20 -21.63 4.86
CA GLU A 93 -13.13 -23.04 4.46
C GLU A 93 -14.39 -23.47 3.70
N MET A 94 -15.57 -23.13 4.23
CA MET A 94 -16.87 -23.40 3.59
C MET A 94 -16.98 -22.74 2.22
N LYS A 95 -16.60 -21.46 2.09
CA LYS A 95 -16.58 -20.77 0.79
C LYS A 95 -15.62 -21.44 -0.19
N HIS A 96 -14.43 -21.83 0.25
CA HIS A 96 -13.47 -22.56 -0.59
C HIS A 96 -14.02 -23.92 -1.03
N ARG A 97 -14.63 -24.67 -0.13
CA ARG A 97 -15.26 -25.96 -0.45
C ARG A 97 -16.39 -25.80 -1.47
N LYS A 98 -17.27 -24.81 -1.29
CA LYS A 98 -18.32 -24.50 -2.26
C LYS A 98 -17.73 -24.21 -3.63
N ARG A 99 -16.69 -23.37 -3.71
CA ARG A 99 -16.06 -23.02 -4.99
C ARG A 99 -15.39 -24.22 -5.67
N ARG A 100 -14.78 -25.12 -4.90
CA ARG A 100 -14.23 -26.38 -5.42
C ARG A 100 -15.34 -27.23 -6.05
N LEU A 101 -16.47 -27.38 -5.37
CA LEU A 101 -17.62 -28.13 -5.90
C LEU A 101 -18.22 -27.46 -7.14
N GLU A 102 -18.37 -26.14 -7.15
CA GLU A 102 -18.81 -25.39 -8.34
C GLU A 102 -17.88 -25.63 -9.54
N ASN A 103 -16.56 -25.64 -9.31
CA ASN A 103 -15.59 -25.87 -10.37
C ASN A 103 -15.69 -27.31 -10.90
N ILE A 104 -15.76 -28.32 -10.02
CA ILE A 104 -15.95 -29.72 -10.42
C ILE A 104 -17.22 -29.86 -11.25
N TRP A 105 -18.34 -29.30 -10.79
CA TRP A 105 -19.60 -29.35 -11.53
C TRP A 105 -19.51 -28.69 -12.91
N ARG A 106 -18.83 -27.54 -13.02
CA ARG A 106 -18.62 -26.89 -14.32
C ARG A 106 -17.83 -27.78 -15.28
N THR A 107 -16.74 -28.38 -14.81
CA THR A 107 -15.90 -29.28 -15.61
C THR A 107 -16.71 -30.50 -16.07
N SER A 108 -17.45 -31.15 -15.18
CA SER A 108 -18.28 -32.30 -15.53
C SER A 108 -19.44 -31.94 -16.47
N ARG A 109 -19.96 -30.71 -16.42
CA ARG A 109 -21.01 -30.23 -17.34
C ARG A 109 -20.47 -29.85 -18.73
N SER A 110 -19.21 -29.42 -18.82
CA SER A 110 -18.56 -29.20 -20.12
C SER A 110 -18.19 -30.50 -20.83
N GLU A 111 -17.93 -31.57 -20.08
CA GLU A 111 -17.60 -32.90 -20.62
C GLU A 111 -18.83 -33.65 -21.15
N SER A 112 -20.04 -33.35 -20.67
CA SER A 112 -21.28 -34.00 -21.12
C SER A 112 -21.91 -33.38 -22.38
N VAL A 113 -21.29 -32.34 -22.94
CA VAL A 113 -21.75 -31.62 -24.16
C VAL A 113 -20.86 -31.93 -25.38
N THR A 114 -19.82 -32.75 -25.20
CA THR A 114 -19.01 -33.37 -26.27
C THR A 114 -19.40 -34.82 -26.47
#